data_AF-A0A0Q7XH11-F1
#
_entry.id   AF-A0A0Q7XH11-F1
#
_cell.length_a   1.000
_cell.length_b   1.000
_cell.length_c   1.000
_cell.angle_alpha   90.00
_cell.angle_beta   90.00
_cell.angle_gamma   90.00
#
_symmetry.space_group_name_H-M   'P 1'
#
loop_
_entity.id
_entity.type
_entity.pdbx_description
1 polymer ?
#
loop_
_entity_poly.entity_id
_entity_poly.type
_entity_poly.pdbx_seq_one_letter_code
_entity_poly.pdbx_strand_id
1 'polypeptide(L)'
;MRGSYWRYGSAHIFPQTALRADVSVQLYTIYPRLYYVDMLKTCEDCSRPFIFYAREQRYWYETLGFYIDSDCMRCVEWRRKQHAVKRHMVRYTELQARGSLSRKEMMHLVDDCIFLFQQGKLKKPSLLGKIKNAALKQVPEYAGTKTLQQLLQSPARLANLTS
;
A
#
# COMPACT_ATOMS: atom_id res chain seq x y z
N MET A 1 36.05 8.84 -11.93
CA MET A 1 34.90 8.77 -11.00
C MET A 1 34.81 7.34 -10.48
N ARG A 2 35.00 7.11 -9.18
CA ARG A 2 34.88 5.77 -8.59
C ARG A 2 33.41 5.39 -8.57
N GLY A 3 33.03 4.39 -9.36
CA GLY A 3 31.70 3.80 -9.35
C GLY A 3 31.46 3.15 -7.99
N SER A 4 30.46 3.65 -7.26
CA SER A 4 29.96 3.00 -6.06
C SER A 4 29.32 1.66 -6.44
N TYR A 5 29.75 0.58 -5.79
CA TYR A 5 29.34 -0.81 -6.04
C TYR A 5 27.87 -1.12 -5.68
N TRP A 6 27.17 -0.16 -5.08
CA TRP A 6 25.76 -0.26 -4.71
C TRP A 6 24.88 0.42 -5.76
N ARG A 7 23.59 0.06 -5.84
CA ARG A 7 22.54 0.46 -6.83
C ARG A 7 22.39 1.96 -7.14
N TYR A 8 23.24 2.83 -6.57
CA TYR A 8 23.33 4.26 -6.81
C TYR A 8 24.36 4.66 -7.88
N GLY A 9 25.09 3.71 -8.50
CA GLY A 9 26.04 4.02 -9.58
C GLY A 9 25.42 4.77 -10.78
N SER A 10 24.09 4.71 -10.95
CA SER A 10 23.31 5.43 -11.96
C SER A 10 22.28 6.41 -11.39
N ALA A 11 22.22 6.58 -10.06
CA ALA A 11 21.22 7.45 -9.44
C ALA A 11 21.68 8.91 -9.53
N HIS A 12 20.86 9.76 -10.14
CA HIS A 12 21.11 11.19 -10.15
C HIS A 12 20.81 11.75 -8.75
N ILE A 13 21.87 12.19 -8.06
CA ILE A 13 21.80 12.74 -6.70
C ILE A 13 21.90 14.27 -6.75
N PHE A 14 21.34 14.93 -5.73
CA PHE A 14 21.40 16.39 -5.58
C PHE A 14 22.19 16.75 -4.31
N PRO A 15 23.54 16.84 -4.37
CA PRO A 15 24.39 17.02 -3.18
C PRO A 15 24.08 18.28 -2.36
N GLN A 16 23.58 19.33 -3.00
CA GLN A 16 23.17 20.59 -2.36
C GLN A 16 22.01 20.43 -1.36
N THR A 17 21.32 19.30 -1.40
CA THR A 17 20.20 18.96 -0.49
C THR A 17 20.66 18.14 0.71
N ALA A 18 21.97 17.97 0.90
CA ALA A 18 22.55 17.17 1.95
C ALA A 18 21.99 17.52 3.33
N LEU A 19 21.47 16.49 4.00
CA LEU A 19 20.97 16.54 5.36
C LEU A 19 21.85 15.63 6.22
N ARG A 20 22.38 16.17 7.32
CA ARG A 20 23.18 15.39 8.27
C ARG A 20 22.31 14.31 8.93
N ALA A 21 22.83 13.10 8.98
CA ALA A 21 22.17 11.97 9.62
C ALA A 21 22.61 11.81 11.08
N ASP A 22 21.74 11.27 11.93
CA ASP A 22 22.09 10.77 13.24
C ASP A 22 22.47 9.29 13.11
N VAL A 23 23.77 9.02 13.20
CA VAL A 23 24.33 7.66 13.07
C VAL A 23 23.97 6.78 14.27
N SER A 24 23.73 7.37 15.44
CA SER A 24 23.51 6.62 16.68
C SER A 24 22.21 5.81 16.69
N VAL A 25 21.26 6.18 15.82
CA VAL A 25 19.94 5.56 15.71
C VAL A 25 19.78 4.74 14.42
N GLN A 26 20.80 4.66 13.56
CA GLN A 26 20.72 3.91 12.31
C GLN A 26 20.85 2.41 12.53
N LEU A 27 20.04 1.63 11.83
CA LEU A 27 20.22 0.19 11.68
C LEU A 27 21.03 -0.08 10.39
N TYR A 28 22.24 -0.62 10.52
CA TYR A 28 23.11 -0.89 9.38
C TYR A 28 23.91 -2.18 9.56
N THR A 29 24.22 -2.84 8.45
CA THR A 29 24.98 -4.11 8.45
C THR A 29 26.48 -3.87 8.37
N ILE A 30 26.91 -2.90 7.55
CA ILE A 30 28.32 -2.68 7.24
C ILE A 30 28.77 -1.27 7.67
N TYR A 31 28.18 -0.22 7.10
CA TYR A 31 28.54 1.16 7.41
C TYR A 31 27.29 2.06 7.49
N PRO A 32 27.27 3.03 8.41
CA PRO A 32 26.21 4.03 8.48
C PRO A 32 26.34 5.07 7.35
N ARG A 33 25.26 5.81 7.10
CA ARG A 33 25.27 6.99 6.22
C ARG A 33 25.44 8.24 7.06
N LEU A 34 26.45 9.05 6.74
CA LEU A 34 26.69 10.33 7.42
C LEU A 34 25.74 11.44 6.96
N TYR A 35 25.26 11.33 5.72
CA TYR A 35 24.38 12.30 5.08
C TYR A 35 23.33 11.60 4.23
N TYR A 36 22.15 12.20 4.16
CA TYR A 36 21.12 11.90 3.18
C TYR A 36 21.09 13.01 2.13
N VAL A 37 20.81 12.67 0.88
CA VAL A 37 20.69 13.63 -0.23
C VAL A 37 19.45 13.28 -1.03
N ASP A 38 18.77 14.25 -1.62
CA ASP A 38 17.70 13.98 -2.56
C ASP A 38 18.23 13.13 -3.72
N MET A 39 17.47 12.10 -4.09
CA MET A 39 17.84 11.17 -5.17
C MET A 39 16.69 11.05 -6.17
N LEU A 40 16.98 11.25 -7.45
CA LEU A 40 16.05 10.94 -8.52
C LEU A 40 15.99 9.43 -8.74
N LYS A 41 14.78 8.89 -8.70
CA LYS A 41 14.47 7.47 -8.85
C LYS A 41 13.33 7.26 -9.83
N THR A 42 13.20 6.04 -10.33
CA THR A 42 12.07 5.64 -11.18
C THR A 42 11.23 4.62 -10.42
N CYS A 43 9.91 4.83 -10.37
CA CYS A 43 9.01 3.91 -9.70
C CYS A 43 8.94 2.58 -10.47
N GLU A 44 9.18 1.45 -9.80
CA GLU A 44 9.15 0.14 -10.45
C GLU A 44 7.76 -0.24 -11.00
N ASP A 45 6.67 0.30 -10.44
CA ASP A 45 5.31 -0.10 -10.84
C ASP A 45 4.65 0.83 -11.86
N CYS A 46 4.94 2.14 -11.80
CA CYS A 46 4.31 3.12 -12.69
C CYS A 46 5.31 3.84 -13.60
N SER A 47 6.59 3.49 -13.52
CA SER A 47 7.69 4.02 -14.33
C SER A 47 7.87 5.55 -14.28
N ARG A 48 7.13 6.24 -13.42
CA ARG A 48 7.25 7.69 -13.22
C ARG A 48 8.55 8.01 -12.45
N PRO A 49 9.31 9.04 -12.88
CA PRO A 49 10.39 9.58 -12.07
C PRO A 49 9.86 10.26 -10.80
N PHE A 50 10.53 10.05 -9.67
CA PHE A 50 10.20 10.67 -8.39
C PHE A 50 11.47 10.93 -7.58
N ILE A 51 11.40 11.87 -6.63
CA ILE A 51 12.50 12.15 -5.72
C ILE A 51 12.31 11.35 -4.43
N PHE A 52 13.33 10.59 -4.04
CA PHE A 52 13.46 10.08 -2.68
C PHE A 52 14.17 11.13 -1.85
N TYR A 53 13.39 11.95 -1.14
CA TYR A 53 13.91 13.13 -0.44
C TYR A 53 14.83 12.75 0.72
N ALA A 54 15.84 13.58 1.00
CA ALA A 54 16.75 13.44 2.14
C ALA A 54 15.99 13.41 3.48
N ARG A 55 14.94 14.23 3.59
CA ARG A 55 14.04 14.22 4.76
C ARG A 55 13.26 12.92 4.90
N GLU A 56 12.84 12.34 3.77
CA GLU A 56 12.12 11.07 3.77
C GLU A 56 13.05 9.91 4.15
N GLN A 57 14.27 9.89 3.62
CA GLN A 57 15.33 8.96 4.03
C GLN A 57 15.58 9.02 5.53
N ARG A 58 15.79 10.22 6.08
CA ARG A 58 15.97 10.42 7.51
C ARG A 58 14.84 9.81 8.33
N TYR A 59 13.59 10.10 7.96
CA TYR A 59 12.43 9.51 8.63
C TYR A 59 12.40 7.98 8.52
N TRP A 60 12.72 7.42 7.36
CA TRP A 60 12.75 5.97 7.16
C TRP A 60 13.78 5.28 8.07
N TYR A 61 15.01 5.76 8.07
CA TYR A 61 16.10 5.07 8.74
C TYR A 61 16.17 5.38 10.23
N GLU A 62 15.88 6.62 10.64
CA GLU A 62 16.02 7.06 12.04
C GLU A 62 14.71 6.93 12.83
N THR A 63 13.54 7.03 12.18
CA THR A 63 12.24 6.99 12.88
C THR A 63 11.50 5.68 12.67
N LEU A 64 11.43 5.18 11.44
CA LEU A 64 10.75 3.91 11.15
C LEU A 64 11.65 2.69 11.37
N GLY A 65 12.96 2.88 11.56
CA GLY A 65 13.92 1.81 11.81
C GLY A 65 14.14 0.89 10.59
N PHE A 66 14.04 1.42 9.37
CA PHE A 66 14.48 0.67 8.21
C PHE A 66 16.01 0.53 8.23
N TYR A 67 16.53 -0.61 7.75
CA TYR A 67 17.97 -0.77 7.53
C TYR A 67 18.46 0.25 6.50
N ILE A 68 19.67 0.77 6.67
CA ILE A 68 20.28 1.80 5.80
C ILE A 68 20.48 1.36 4.33
N ASP A 69 20.48 0.05 4.12
CA ASP A 69 20.57 -0.63 2.82
C ASP A 69 19.19 -0.80 2.15
N SER A 70 18.10 -0.49 2.87
CA SER A 70 16.75 -0.50 2.31
C SER A 70 16.62 0.61 1.27
N ASP A 71 15.95 0.33 0.15
CA ASP A 71 15.85 1.29 -0.95
C ASP A 71 14.41 1.66 -1.29
N CYS A 72 14.17 2.93 -1.63
CA CYS A 72 12.85 3.39 -2.02
C CYS A 72 12.58 3.06 -3.49
N MET A 73 11.92 1.94 -3.76
CA MET A 73 11.68 1.47 -5.14
C MET A 73 10.40 2.03 -5.77
N ARG A 74 9.54 2.66 -4.95
CA ARG A 74 8.18 3.05 -5.33
C ARG A 74 7.88 4.48 -4.93
N CYS A 75 7.21 5.20 -5.82
CA CYS A 75 6.77 6.57 -5.55
C CYS A 75 5.75 6.62 -4.39
N VAL A 76 5.61 7.81 -3.79
CA VAL A 76 4.72 8.02 -2.63
C VAL A 76 3.27 7.64 -2.91
N GLU A 77 2.76 7.91 -4.12
CA GLU A 77 1.40 7.56 -4.51
C GLU A 77 1.19 6.04 -4.54
N TRP A 78 2.16 5.29 -5.08
CA TRP A 78 2.05 3.85 -5.13
C TRP A 78 2.18 3.23 -3.75
N ARG A 79 3.11 3.72 -2.92
CA ARG A 79 3.20 3.31 -1.51
C ARG A 79 1.91 3.59 -0.73
N ARG A 80 1.27 4.75 -0.93
CA ARG A 80 -0.03 5.08 -0.31
C ARG A 80 -1.13 4.12 -0.75
N LYS A 81 -1.19 3.77 -2.04
CA LYS A 81 -2.15 2.76 -2.56
C LYS A 81 -1.91 1.39 -1.91
N GLN A 82 -0.65 0.93 -1.84
CA GLN A 82 -0.31 -0.33 -1.17
C GLN A 82 -0.69 -0.31 0.32
N HIS A 83 -0.43 0.80 1.02
CA HIS A 83 -0.83 0.94 2.43
C HIS A 83 -2.35 0.92 2.59
N ALA A 84 -3.11 1.57 1.70
CA ALA A 84 -4.56 1.51 1.72
C ALA A 84 -5.06 0.07 1.53
N VAL A 85 -4.56 -0.63 0.51
CA VAL A 85 -4.87 -2.04 0.26
C VAL A 85 -4.56 -2.90 1.48
N LYS A 86 -3.38 -2.73 2.09
CA LYS A 86 -3.01 -3.48 3.30
C LYS A 86 -3.98 -3.22 4.46
N ARG A 87 -4.34 -1.95 4.72
CA ARG A 87 -5.30 -1.60 5.79
C ARG A 87 -6.68 -2.21 5.54
N HIS A 88 -7.21 -2.09 4.32
CA HIS A 88 -8.49 -2.69 3.96
C HIS A 88 -8.45 -4.22 4.07
N MET A 89 -7.35 -4.86 3.66
CA MET A 89 -7.20 -6.31 3.76
C MET A 89 -7.17 -6.78 5.22
N VAL A 90 -6.42 -6.11 6.09
CA VAL A 90 -6.36 -6.45 7.52
C VAL A 90 -7.75 -6.37 8.16
N ARG A 91 -8.44 -5.23 7.99
CA ARG A 91 -9.78 -5.03 8.55
C ARG A 91 -10.80 -6.03 7.98
N TYR A 92 -10.74 -6.28 6.67
CA TYR A 92 -11.55 -7.32 6.02
C TYR A 92 -11.37 -8.69 6.66
N THR A 93 -10.12 -9.14 6.81
CA THR A 93 -9.81 -10.46 7.40
C THR A 93 -10.26 -10.53 8.86
N GLU A 94 -10.02 -9.49 9.66
CA GLU A 94 -10.46 -9.42 11.05
C GLU A 94 -11.99 -9.50 11.17
N LEU A 95 -12.73 -8.76 10.34
CA LEU A 95 -14.19 -8.76 10.36
C LEU A 95 -14.76 -10.08 9.86
N GLN A 96 -14.15 -10.71 8.85
CA GLN A 96 -14.59 -12.03 8.38
C GLN A 96 -14.39 -13.14 9.41
N ALA A 97 -13.37 -13.04 10.26
CA ALA A 97 -13.10 -14.03 11.30
C ALA A 97 -14.12 -13.97 12.45
N ARG A 98 -14.94 -12.91 12.55
CA ARG A 98 -15.93 -12.76 13.61
C ARG A 98 -17.20 -13.56 13.30
N GLY A 99 -17.71 -14.26 14.30
CA GLY A 99 -18.95 -15.05 14.18
C GLY A 99 -20.23 -14.21 14.07
N SER A 100 -20.22 -12.96 14.57
CA SER A 100 -21.30 -12.01 14.40
C SER A 100 -20.74 -10.59 14.28
N LEU A 101 -21.38 -9.76 13.46
CA LEU A 101 -20.99 -8.37 13.22
C LEU A 101 -22.11 -7.44 13.67
N SER A 102 -21.74 -6.31 14.29
CA SER A 102 -22.66 -5.19 14.44
C SER A 102 -22.99 -4.56 13.09
N ARG A 103 -24.04 -3.73 13.03
CA ARG A 103 -24.40 -3.01 11.78
C ARG A 103 -23.25 -2.17 11.23
N LYS A 104 -22.54 -1.44 12.10
CA LYS A 104 -21.40 -0.61 11.72
C LYS A 104 -20.24 -1.44 11.16
N GLU A 105 -19.95 -2.58 11.78
CA GLU A 105 -18.93 -3.51 11.30
C GLU A 105 -19.30 -4.16 9.98
N MET A 106 -20.57 -4.48 9.77
CA MET A 106 -21.07 -4.93 8.47
C MET A 106 -20.87 -3.87 7.38
N MET A 107 -21.15 -2.59 7.68
CA MET A 107 -20.88 -1.49 6.73
C MET A 107 -19.38 -1.40 6.38
N HIS A 108 -18.49 -1.47 7.37
CA HIS A 108 -17.04 -1.49 7.12
C HIS A 108 -16.59 -2.70 6.31
N LEU A 109 -17.15 -3.90 6.57
CA LEU A 109 -16.86 -5.10 5.79
C LEU A 109 -17.30 -4.93 4.33
N VAL A 110 -18.46 -4.31 4.10
CA VAL A 110 -18.95 -3.99 2.74
C VAL A 110 -18.01 -3.02 2.04
N ASP A 111 -17.59 -1.94 2.70
CA ASP A 111 -16.66 -0.96 2.12
C ASP A 111 -15.32 -1.59 1.75
N ASP A 112 -14.74 -2.40 2.65
CA ASP A 112 -13.49 -3.11 2.42
C ASP A 112 -13.63 -4.10 1.27
N CYS A 113 -14.75 -4.81 1.22
CA CYS A 113 -15.04 -5.77 0.16
C CYS A 113 -15.10 -5.08 -1.21
N ILE A 114 -15.81 -3.94 -1.31
CA ILE A 114 -15.88 -3.14 -2.55
C ILE A 114 -14.50 -2.65 -2.94
N PHE A 115 -13.77 -2.04 -2.00
CA PHE A 115 -12.44 -1.50 -2.26
C PHE A 115 -11.49 -2.58 -2.77
N LEU A 116 -11.37 -3.70 -2.04
CA LEU A 116 -10.45 -4.78 -2.38
C LEU A 116 -10.83 -5.47 -3.70
N PHE A 117 -12.12 -5.59 -4.00
CA PHE A 117 -12.59 -6.09 -5.29
C PHE A 117 -12.17 -5.16 -6.44
N GLN A 118 -12.35 -3.86 -6.29
CA GLN A 118 -11.93 -2.87 -7.29
C GLN A 118 -10.40 -2.84 -7.49
N GLN A 119 -9.62 -3.12 -6.44
CA GLN A 119 -8.17 -3.27 -6.50
C GLN A 119 -7.71 -4.66 -7.01
N GLY A 120 -8.63 -5.54 -7.41
CA GLY A 120 -8.34 -6.87 -7.92
C GLY A 120 -7.79 -7.85 -6.87
N LYS A 121 -7.92 -7.54 -5.58
CA LYS A 121 -7.43 -8.38 -4.47
C LYS A 121 -8.42 -9.45 -4.04
N LEU A 122 -9.71 -9.25 -4.28
CA LEU A 122 -10.75 -10.26 -4.08
C LEU A 122 -11.28 -10.75 -5.42
N LYS A 123 -11.16 -12.06 -5.68
CA LYS A 123 -11.58 -12.67 -6.95
C LYS A 123 -12.72 -13.69 -6.82
N LYS A 124 -13.04 -14.18 -5.63
CA LYS A 124 -13.99 -15.32 -5.45
C LYS A 124 -15.45 -14.86 -5.44
N PRO A 125 -16.27 -15.12 -6.48
CA PRO A 125 -17.63 -14.59 -6.56
C PRO A 125 -18.56 -15.11 -5.46
N SER A 126 -18.39 -16.38 -5.06
CA SER A 126 -19.20 -17.03 -4.02
C SER A 126 -19.04 -16.36 -2.65
N LEU A 127 -17.83 -15.92 -2.31
CA LEU A 127 -17.56 -15.22 -1.05
C LEU A 127 -18.19 -13.82 -1.04
N LEU A 128 -18.08 -13.10 -2.16
CA LEU A 128 -18.68 -11.78 -2.33
C LEU A 128 -20.22 -11.87 -2.26
N GLY A 129 -20.81 -12.91 -2.86
CA GLY A 129 -22.24 -13.17 -2.79
C GLY A 129 -22.75 -13.41 -1.37
N LYS A 130 -21.99 -14.14 -0.54
CA LYS A 130 -22.32 -14.33 0.89
C LYS A 130 -22.33 -13.02 1.65
N ILE A 131 -21.29 -12.20 1.50
CA ILE A 131 -21.22 -10.88 2.14
C ILE A 131 -22.37 -9.98 1.68
N LYS A 132 -22.65 -9.94 0.38
CA LYS A 132 -23.78 -9.18 -0.18
C LYS A 132 -25.11 -9.60 0.45
N ASN A 133 -25.38 -10.90 0.55
CA ASN A 133 -26.63 -11.40 1.14
C ASN A 133 -26.73 -11.06 2.65
N ALA A 134 -25.63 -11.17 3.40
CA ALA A 134 -25.59 -10.76 4.80
C ALA A 134 -25.85 -9.25 4.96
N ALA A 135 -25.23 -8.42 4.12
CA ALA A 135 -25.42 -6.98 4.10
C ALA A 135 -26.86 -6.58 3.76
N LEU A 136 -27.49 -7.24 2.79
CA LEU A 136 -28.91 -7.02 2.45
C LEU A 136 -29.86 -7.33 3.62
N LYS A 137 -29.51 -8.30 4.47
CA LYS A 137 -30.31 -8.65 5.65
C LYS A 137 -30.12 -7.63 6.79
N GLN A 138 -28.90 -7.12 6.99
CA GLN A 138 -28.54 -6.36 8.18
C GLN A 138 -28.51 -4.83 7.97
N VAL A 139 -28.12 -4.38 6.79
CA VAL A 139 -27.94 -2.96 6.40
C VAL A 139 -28.39 -2.72 4.95
N PRO A 140 -29.65 -3.06 4.57
CA PRO A 140 -30.15 -2.89 3.20
C PRO A 140 -30.15 -1.43 2.71
N GLU A 141 -30.33 -0.48 3.63
CA GLU A 141 -30.36 0.94 3.35
C GLU A 141 -28.98 1.55 3.05
N TYR A 142 -27.90 0.88 3.46
CA TYR A 142 -26.55 1.39 3.29
C TYR A 142 -26.17 1.46 1.81
N ALA A 143 -25.66 2.62 1.38
CA ALA A 143 -25.29 2.86 -0.01
C ALA A 143 -24.30 1.82 -0.54
N GLY A 144 -23.32 1.41 0.28
CA GLY A 144 -22.36 0.37 -0.07
C GLY A 144 -23.02 -0.98 -0.38
N THR A 145 -24.12 -1.33 0.29
CA THR A 145 -24.85 -2.58 0.01
C THR A 145 -25.40 -2.60 -1.41
N LYS A 146 -25.96 -1.47 -1.87
CA LYS A 146 -26.44 -1.30 -3.24
C LYS A 146 -25.29 -1.34 -4.24
N THR A 147 -24.17 -0.67 -3.94
CA THR A 147 -22.97 -0.71 -4.78
C THR A 147 -22.42 -2.13 -4.93
N LEU A 148 -22.35 -2.90 -3.85
CA LEU A 148 -21.89 -4.29 -3.89
C LEU A 148 -22.82 -5.17 -4.73
N GLN A 149 -24.13 -4.95 -4.65
CA GLN A 149 -25.11 -5.65 -5.50
C GLN A 149 -24.88 -5.34 -6.99
N GLN A 150 -24.72 -4.07 -7.36
CA GLN A 150 -24.46 -3.65 -8.74
C GLN A 150 -23.14 -4.20 -9.27
N LEU A 151 -22.09 -4.21 -8.45
CA LEU A 151 -20.77 -4.73 -8.82
C LEU A 151 -20.80 -6.22 -9.17
N LEU A 152 -21.61 -7.01 -8.48
CA LEU A 152 -21.76 -8.45 -8.75
C LEU A 152 -22.69 -8.77 -9.92
N GLN A 153 -23.57 -7.84 -10.30
CA GLN A 153 -24.50 -8.00 -11.42
C GLN A 153 -23.90 -7.56 -12.76
N SER A 154 -22.80 -6.80 -12.76
CA SER A 154 -22.19 -6.30 -13.99
C SER A 154 -21.40 -7.38 -14.73
N PRO A 155 -21.81 -7.80 -15.95
CA PRO A 155 -21.16 -8.87 -16.71
C PRO A 155 -19.72 -8.52 -17.15
N ALA A 156 -19.38 -7.23 -17.26
CA ALA A 156 -18.08 -6.75 -17.73
C ALA A 156 -16.90 -7.03 -16.78
N ARG A 157 -17.12 -7.47 -15.54
CA ARG A 157 -16.05 -7.74 -14.55
C ARG A 157 -15.98 -9.16 -14.04
N LEU A 158 -16.95 -10.03 -14.36
CA LEU A 158 -16.88 -11.47 -14.10
C LEU A 158 -15.75 -12.14 -14.91
N ALA A 159 -15.41 -11.60 -16.09
CA ALA A 159 -14.29 -12.06 -16.92
C ALA A 159 -12.91 -11.91 -16.25
N ASN A 160 -12.75 -10.98 -15.29
CA ASN A 160 -11.51 -10.79 -14.52
C ASN A 160 -11.41 -11.72 -13.30
N LEU A 161 -12.43 -12.53 -13.02
CA LEU A 161 -12.47 -13.48 -11.90
C LEU A 161 -12.12 -14.91 -12.33
N THR A 162 -12.07 -15.15 -13.65
CA THR A 162 -11.72 -16.44 -14.28
C THR A 162 -10.28 -16.48 -14.82
N SER A 163 -9.46 -15.45 -14.54
CA SER A 163 -8.06 -15.33 -14.97
C SER A 163 -7.09 -15.21 -13.80
#